data_AF-A0A5C6PCP8-F1
#
_entry.id   AF-A0A5C6PCP8-F1
#
_cell.length_a   1.000
_cell.length_b   1.000
_cell.length_c   1.000
_cell.angle_alpha   90.00
_cell.angle_beta   90.00
_cell.angle_gamma   90.00
#
_symmetry.space_group_name_H-M   'P 1'
#
loop_
_entity.id
_entity.type
_entity.pdbx_description
1 polymer ?
#
loop_
_entity_poly.entity_id
_entity_poly.type
_entity_poly.pdbx_seq_one_letter_code
_entity_poly.pdbx_strand_id
1 'polypeptide(L)'
;MQVSLCIVFYLIVCQCMFVTPVTLTAMTLERYVAICLPLRHPELCSLHNTQKCILIILTVSSVPCFIIVSTFIAAASSSVYTQHKLCSMEMFVPLPWQNHFKFAVYQFYFFIMSITITFSYVKV
;
A
#
# COMPACT_ATOMS: atom_id res chain seq x y z
N MET A 1 14.01 -12.83 16.51
CA MET A 1 12.52 -12.83 16.49
C MET A 1 12.08 -14.05 15.71
N GLN A 2 10.98 -14.71 16.08
CA GLN A 2 10.50 -15.86 15.30
C GLN A 2 10.07 -15.36 13.92
N VAL A 3 10.44 -16.08 12.85
CA VAL A 3 10.17 -15.65 11.46
C VAL A 3 8.67 -15.47 11.20
N SER A 4 7.82 -16.29 11.83
CA SER A 4 6.35 -16.12 11.81
C SER A 4 5.90 -14.72 12.25
N LEU A 5 6.41 -14.24 13.39
CA LEU A 5 6.10 -12.89 13.87
C LEU A 5 6.66 -11.82 12.92
N CYS A 6 7.85 -12.04 12.35
CA CYS A 6 8.45 -11.11 11.40
C CYS A 6 7.60 -10.92 10.15
N ILE A 7 7.00 -12.00 9.63
CA ILE A 7 6.06 -11.95 8.49
C ILE A 7 4.83 -11.10 8.83
N VAL A 8 4.25 -11.27 10.02
CA VAL A 8 3.07 -10.50 10.45
C VAL A 8 3.39 -9.01 10.55
N PHE A 9 4.52 -8.66 11.19
CA PHE A 9 4.96 -7.27 11.26
C PHE A 9 5.25 -6.68 9.88
N TYR A 10 5.92 -7.43 9.00
CA TYR A 10 6.18 -7.02 7.63
C TYR A 10 4.89 -6.71 6.88
N LEU A 11 3.87 -7.57 6.99
CA LEU A 11 2.56 -7.36 6.39
C LEU A 11 1.93 -6.05 6.86
N ILE A 12 1.87 -5.83 8.18
CA ILE A 12 1.25 -4.62 8.74
C ILE A 12 1.97 -3.36 8.24
N VAL A 13 3.31 -3.34 8.34
CA VAL A 13 4.11 -2.18 7.94
C VAL A 13 3.98 -1.90 6.45
N CYS A 14 4.05 -2.94 5.60
CA CYS A 14 3.90 -2.76 4.16
C CYS A 14 2.51 -2.23 3.79
N GLN A 15 1.45 -2.78 4.38
CA GLN A 15 0.09 -2.29 4.15
C GLN A 15 -0.06 -0.83 4.54
N CYS A 16 0.42 -0.43 5.73
CA CYS A 16 0.38 0.97 6.15
C CYS A 16 1.15 1.89 5.19
N MET A 17 2.34 1.48 4.74
CA MET A 17 3.14 2.25 3.78
C MET A 17 2.41 2.47 2.45
N PHE A 18 1.66 1.47 1.98
CA PHE A 18 0.96 1.55 0.70
C PHE A 18 -0.39 2.27 0.77
N VAL A 19 -1.13 2.11 1.87
CA VAL A 19 -2.44 2.75 2.05
C VAL A 19 -2.30 4.26 2.24
N THR A 20 -1.29 4.73 2.99
CA THR A 20 -1.09 6.14 3.34
C THR A 20 -1.13 7.12 2.15
N PRO A 21 -0.32 6.96 1.08
CA PRO A 21 -0.33 7.88 -0.06
C PRO A 21 -1.69 7.93 -0.77
N VAL A 22 -2.34 6.77 -0.91
CA VAL A 22 -3.60 6.66 -1.64
C VAL A 22 -4.78 7.22 -0.83
N THR A 23 -4.75 7.08 0.50
CA THR A 23 -5.73 7.77 1.36
C THR A 23 -5.52 9.28 1.31
N LEU A 24 -4.28 9.75 1.28
CA LEU A 24 -3.97 11.18 1.21
C LEU A 24 -4.45 11.80 -0.11
N THR A 25 -4.26 11.13 -1.26
CA THR A 25 -4.85 11.57 -2.54
C THR A 25 -6.37 11.64 -2.47
N ALA A 26 -7.04 10.61 -1.94
CA ALA A 26 -8.49 10.60 -1.81
C ALA A 26 -9.00 11.78 -0.96
N MET A 27 -8.37 12.05 0.19
CA MET A 27 -8.75 13.20 1.04
C MET A 27 -8.56 14.55 0.33
N THR A 28 -7.48 14.72 -0.43
CA THR A 28 -7.24 15.96 -1.20
C THR A 28 -8.25 16.12 -2.34
N LEU A 29 -8.66 15.03 -2.98
CA LEU A 29 -9.65 15.03 -4.05
C LEU A 29 -11.05 15.35 -3.51
N GLU A 30 -11.43 14.80 -2.36
CA GLU A 30 -12.69 15.14 -1.69
C GLU A 30 -12.78 16.65 -1.39
N ARG A 31 -11.70 17.25 -0.86
CA ARG A 31 -11.64 18.70 -0.62
C ARG A 31 -11.75 19.51 -1.91
N TYR A 32 -11.10 19.07 -2.99
CA TYR A 32 -11.19 19.73 -4.30
C TYR A 32 -12.62 19.69 -4.87
N VAL A 33 -13.29 18.54 -4.80
CA VAL A 33 -14.68 18.41 -5.27
C VAL A 33 -15.62 19.28 -4.43
N ALA A 34 -15.40 19.39 -3.12
CA ALA A 34 -16.19 20.26 -2.25
C ALA A 34 -16.10 21.75 -2.64
N ILE A 35 -14.91 22.22 -3.05
CA ILE A 35 -14.68 23.62 -3.41
C ILE A 35 -15.16 23.91 -4.84
N CYS A 36 -14.80 23.06 -5.80
CA CYS A 36 -15.01 23.33 -7.22
C CYS A 36 -16.36 22.81 -7.75
N LEU A 37 -16.98 21.82 -7.11
CA LEU A 37 -18.26 21.23 -7.52
C LEU A 37 -19.23 21.02 -6.31
N PRO A 38 -19.60 22.09 -5.58
CA PRO A 38 -20.41 21.98 -4.37
C PRO A 38 -21.79 21.35 -4.60
N LEU A 39 -22.40 21.56 -5.78
CA LEU A 39 -23.74 21.03 -6.11
C LEU A 39 -23.77 19.51 -6.34
N ARG A 40 -22.64 18.88 -6.69
CA ARG A 40 -22.54 17.44 -6.97
C ARG A 40 -21.82 16.64 -5.88
N HIS A 41 -21.32 17.35 -4.88
CA HIS A 41 -20.69 16.80 -3.69
C HIS A 41 -21.54 15.74 -2.95
N PRO A 42 -22.87 15.89 -2.73
CA PRO A 42 -23.64 14.87 -2.01
C PRO A 42 -23.81 13.55 -2.78
N GLU A 43 -23.71 13.59 -4.11
CA GLU A 43 -23.85 12.41 -4.98
C GLU A 43 -22.51 11.67 -5.13
N LEU A 44 -21.39 12.39 -5.24
CA LEU A 44 -20.04 11.80 -5.33
C LEU A 44 -19.46 11.39 -3.96
N CYS A 45 -19.61 12.22 -2.92
CA CYS A 45 -19.09 11.97 -1.57
C CYS A 45 -20.16 11.42 -0.61
N SER A 46 -21.09 10.60 -1.13
CA SER A 46 -21.99 9.83 -0.28
C SER A 46 -21.21 8.79 0.52
N LEU A 47 -21.61 8.54 1.77
CA LEU A 47 -21.01 7.57 2.69
C LEU A 47 -20.72 6.21 2.02
N HIS A 48 -21.63 5.75 1.17
CA HIS A 48 -21.50 4.48 0.44
C HIS A 48 -20.40 4.51 -0.63
N ASN A 49 -20.23 5.64 -1.32
CA ASN A 49 -19.18 5.80 -2.35
C ASN A 49 -17.80 5.96 -1.69
N THR A 50 -17.71 6.70 -0.59
CA THR A 50 -16.48 6.81 0.21
C THR A 50 -16.07 5.45 0.78
N GLN A 51 -17.02 4.66 1.31
CA GLN A 51 -16.75 3.28 1.75
C GLN A 51 -16.24 2.38 0.63
N LYS A 52 -16.86 2.44 -0.56
CA LYS A 52 -16.36 1.73 -1.74
C LYS A 52 -14.95 2.17 -2.14
N CYS A 53 -14.68 3.48 -2.11
CA CYS A 53 -13.36 4.02 -2.41
C CYS A 53 -12.31 3.46 -1.43
N ILE A 54 -12.58 3.49 -0.12
CA ILE A 54 -11.69 2.93 0.91
C ILE A 54 -11.43 1.43 0.68
N LEU A 55 -12.47 0.65 0.36
CA LEU A 55 -12.32 -0.76 0.04
C LEU A 55 -11.45 -0.99 -1.20
N ILE A 56 -11.62 -0.18 -2.25
CA ILE A 56 -10.79 -0.24 -3.45
C ILE A 56 -9.34 0.09 -3.11
N ILE A 57 -9.11 1.16 -2.33
CA ILE A 57 -7.77 1.55 -1.90
C ILE A 57 -7.09 0.43 -1.11
N LEU A 58 -7.81 -0.17 -0.15
CA LEU A 58 -7.28 -1.24 0.69
C LEU A 58 -6.97 -2.50 -0.14
N THR A 59 -7.86 -2.88 -1.05
CA THR A 59 -7.67 -4.06 -1.91
C THR A 59 -6.49 -3.86 -2.85
N VAL A 60 -6.42 -2.73 -3.57
CA VAL A 60 -5.32 -2.41 -4.49
C VAL A 60 -3.98 -2.33 -3.76
N SER A 61 -3.94 -1.67 -2.60
CA SER A 61 -2.70 -1.56 -1.79
C SER A 61 -2.23 -2.89 -1.21
N SER A 62 -3.14 -3.84 -1.04
CA SER A 62 -2.84 -5.17 -0.51
C SER A 62 -2.26 -6.13 -1.55
N VAL A 63 -2.55 -5.93 -2.85
CA VAL A 63 -2.04 -6.77 -3.94
C VAL A 63 -0.51 -6.97 -3.89
N PRO A 64 0.34 -5.92 -3.84
CA PRO A 64 1.79 -6.10 -3.80
C PRO A 64 2.25 -6.86 -2.54
N CYS A 65 1.65 -6.59 -1.38
CA CYS A 65 1.94 -7.32 -0.14
C CYS A 65 1.61 -8.80 -0.27
N PHE A 66 0.45 -9.12 -0.84
CA PHE A 66 0.00 -10.49 -1.03
C PHE A 66 0.93 -11.28 -1.98
N ILE A 67 1.38 -10.66 -3.07
CA ILE A 67 2.33 -11.28 -4.01
C ILE A 67 3.66 -11.58 -3.31
N ILE A 68 4.22 -10.64 -2.54
CA ILE A 68 5.51 -10.84 -1.85
C ILE A 68 5.40 -11.95 -0.79
N VAL A 69 4.33 -11.96 0.00
CA VAL A 69 4.17 -12.97 1.06
C VAL A 69 3.85 -14.35 0.50
N SER A 70 2.97 -14.45 -0.51
CA SER A 70 2.65 -15.74 -1.14
C SER A 70 3.89 -16.38 -1.77
N THR A 71 4.73 -15.59 -2.43
CA THR A 71 5.97 -16.07 -3.05
C THR A 71 7.03 -16.43 -2.01
N PHE A 72 7.12 -15.68 -0.90
CA PHE A 72 7.97 -16.06 0.23
C PHE A 72 7.52 -17.39 0.86
N ILE A 73 6.21 -17.59 1.06
CA ILE A 73 5.67 -18.83 1.63
C ILE A 73 5.95 -20.02 0.70
N ALA A 74 5.82 -19.83 -0.62
CA ALA A 74 6.12 -20.86 -1.61
C ALA A 74 7.63 -21.20 -1.69
N ALA A 75 8.51 -20.24 -1.46
CA ALA A 75 9.96 -20.42 -1.51
C ALA A 75 10.57 -20.92 -0.18
N ALA A 76 9.95 -20.60 0.95
CA ALA A 76 10.47 -20.93 2.27
C ALA A 76 10.12 -22.37 2.70
N SER A 77 11.11 -23.10 3.22
CA SER A 77 10.87 -24.42 3.82
C SER A 77 10.24 -24.30 5.21
N SER A 78 9.43 -25.29 5.61
CA SER A 78 8.74 -25.33 6.90
C SER A 78 9.67 -25.15 8.12
N SER A 79 10.95 -25.52 7.98
CA SER A 79 11.99 -25.36 9.00
C SER A 79 12.41 -23.90 9.24
N VAL A 80 12.18 -22.99 8.30
CA VAL A 80 12.58 -21.58 8.42
C VAL A 80 11.65 -20.81 9.37
N TYR A 81 10.39 -21.22 9.49
CA TYR A 81 9.39 -20.51 10.32
C TYR A 81 9.66 -20.59 11.82
N THR A 82 10.35 -21.64 12.28
CA THR A 82 10.73 -21.86 13.68
C THR A 82 12.12 -21.34 14.01
N GLN A 83 12.91 -20.95 12.99
CA GLN A 83 14.23 -20.38 13.24
C GLN A 83 14.14 -18.95 13.77
N HIS A 84 15.06 -18.64 14.69
CA HIS A 84 15.27 -17.27 15.15
C HIS A 84 16.27 -16.59 14.22
N LYS A 85 15.79 -15.61 13.47
CA LYS A 85 16.61 -14.74 12.63
C LYS A 85 16.33 -13.27 12.93
N LEU A 86 17.21 -12.39 12.47
CA LEU A 86 16.97 -10.96 12.45
C LEU A 86 15.90 -10.65 11.39
N CYS A 87 14.85 -9.93 11.77
CA CYS A 87 13.81 -9.56 10.82
C CYS A 87 14.36 -8.47 9.89
N SER A 88 14.66 -8.84 8.64
CA SER A 88 15.12 -7.90 7.61
C SER A 88 14.19 -7.96 6.40
N MET A 89 13.92 -6.79 5.82
CA MET A 89 13.13 -6.61 4.59
C MET A 89 13.74 -7.35 3.39
N GLU A 90 15.04 -7.66 3.45
CA GLU A 90 15.79 -8.39 2.42
C GLU A 90 15.50 -9.89 2.44
N MET A 91 15.07 -10.46 3.58
CA MET A 91 14.69 -11.88 3.66
C MET A 91 13.46 -12.22 2.82
N PHE A 92 12.61 -11.22 2.56
CA PHE A 92 11.41 -11.36 1.75
C PHE A 92 11.67 -11.26 0.24
N VAL A 93 12.94 -11.18 -0.18
CA VAL A 93 13.37 -11.17 -1.59
C VAL A 93 14.23 -12.40 -1.93
N PRO A 94 13.74 -13.64 -1.72
CA PRO A 94 14.52 -14.83 -2.04
C PRO A 94 14.78 -15.01 -3.55
N LEU A 95 13.95 -14.44 -4.44
CA LEU A 95 14.09 -14.59 -5.89
C LEU A 95 14.52 -13.28 -6.58
N PRO A 96 15.35 -13.35 -7.65
CA PRO A 96 15.85 -12.17 -8.34
C PRO A 96 14.73 -11.33 -8.99
N TRP A 97 13.65 -11.96 -9.47
CA TRP A 97 12.52 -11.25 -10.10
C TRP A 97 11.75 -10.36 -9.11
N GLN A 98 11.74 -10.71 -7.81
CA GLN A 98 11.07 -9.90 -6.80
C GLN A 98 11.76 -8.55 -6.60
N ASN A 99 13.06 -8.45 -6.87
CA ASN A 99 13.76 -7.18 -6.78
C ASN A 99 13.28 -6.19 -7.87
N HIS A 100 13.10 -6.68 -9.10
CA HIS A 100 12.53 -5.88 -10.18
C HIS A 100 11.08 -5.48 -9.88
N PHE A 101 10.28 -6.40 -9.34
CA PHE A 101 8.91 -6.10 -8.92
C PHE A 101 8.89 -5.03 -7.81
N LYS A 102 9.71 -5.17 -6.77
CA LYS A 102 9.83 -4.17 -5.70
C LYS A 102 10.22 -2.80 -6.25
N PHE A 103 11.22 -2.74 -7.13
CA PHE A 103 11.63 -1.49 -7.75
C PHE A 103 10.49 -0.84 -8.54
N ALA A 104 9.79 -1.61 -9.37
CA ALA A 104 8.64 -1.10 -10.12
C ALA A 104 7.52 -0.58 -9.21
N VAL A 105 7.23 -1.32 -8.13
CA VAL A 105 6.24 -0.93 -7.11
C VAL A 105 6.66 0.37 -6.41
N TYR A 106 7.88 0.45 -5.88
CA TYR A 106 8.37 1.66 -5.22
C TYR A 106 8.39 2.88 -6.16
N GLN A 107 8.78 2.68 -7.41
CA GLN A 107 8.76 3.73 -8.43
C GLN A 107 7.33 4.25 -8.68
N PHE A 108 6.37 3.33 -8.81
CA PHE A 108 4.96 3.70 -8.96
C PHE A 108 4.44 4.49 -7.75
N TYR A 109 4.78 4.06 -6.52
CA TYR A 109 4.41 4.78 -5.31
C TYR A 109 5.07 6.15 -5.19
N PHE A 110 6.32 6.28 -5.63
CA PHE A 110 7.00 7.57 -5.70
C PHE A 110 6.26 8.54 -6.62
N PHE A 111 5.80 8.08 -7.79
CA PHE A 111 4.97 8.90 -8.67
C PHE A 111 3.64 9.31 -8.03
N ILE A 112 2.93 8.37 -7.38
CA ILE A 112 1.67 8.68 -6.67
C ILE A 112 1.92 9.74 -5.60
N MET A 113 2.91 9.56 -4.73
CA MET A 113 3.29 10.52 -3.69
C MET A 113 3.63 11.88 -4.29
N SER A 114 4.47 11.93 -5.33
CA SER A 114 4.87 13.17 -6.00
C SER A 114 3.67 13.93 -6.59
N ILE A 115 2.74 13.22 -7.25
CA ILE A 115 1.51 13.81 -7.78
C ILE A 115 0.65 14.35 -6.64
N THR A 116 0.50 13.58 -5.54
CA THR A 116 -0.27 13.98 -4.37
C THR A 116 0.24 15.28 -3.75
N ILE A 117 1.55 15.35 -3.53
CA ILE A 117 2.22 16.52 -2.96
C ILE A 117 2.04 17.71 -3.90
N THR A 118 2.33 17.54 -5.20
CA THR A 118 2.20 18.63 -6.19
C THR A 118 0.76 19.14 -6.26
N PHE A 119 -0.23 18.24 -6.30
CA PHE A 119 -1.64 18.63 -6.34
C PHE A 119 -2.07 19.36 -5.06
N SER A 120 -1.58 18.91 -3.91
CA SER A 120 -1.84 19.56 -2.63
C SER A 120 -1.25 20.98 -2.61
N TYR A 121 -0.03 21.18 -3.08
CA TYR A 121 0.62 22.50 -3.11
C TYR A 121 0.04 23.46 -4.16
N VAL A 122 -0.40 22.96 -5.31
CA VAL A 122 -1.00 23.81 -6.37
C VAL A 122 -2.44 24.22 -6.03
N LYS A 123 -3.14 23.46 -5.18
CA LYS A 123 -4.55 23.69 -4.81
C LYS A 123 -4.75 24.30 -3.43
N VAL A 124 -3.67 24.50 -2.66
CA VAL A 124 -3.64 25.39 -1.48
C VAL A 124 -3.33 26.79 -1.96
#